data_AF-A0A958XPZ2-F1
#
_entry.id   AF-A0A958XPZ2-F1
#
_cell.length_a   1.000
_cell.length_b   1.000
_cell.length_c   1.000
_cell.angle_alpha   90.00
_cell.angle_beta   90.00
_cell.angle_gamma   90.00
#
_symmetry.space_group_name_H-M   'P 1'
#
loop_
_entity.id
_entity.type
_entity.pdbx_description
1 polymer ?
#
loop_
_entity_poly.entity_id
_entity_poly.type
_entity_poly.pdbx_seq_one_letter_code
_entity_poly.pdbx_strand_id
1 'polypeptide(L)'
;MALISLEGMRFYAHHGVYDGETKAGGEYVVDIVVNINTEKAVKDDKVDLTMNYESVYQICRLEMEKPRKLLETVAADIVKRMKFQFLNMQALRVRVTKLNPPLGGRVDSAWVQEEHDFINECPRCKKKFINYDPGDCWLRFPRLHPATKETLERQFNGRCLCDNCLKFYVGELPVNDLRRL
;
A
#
# COMPACT_ATOMS: atom_id res chain seq x y z
N MET A 1 -14.16 11.40 -2.34
CA MET A 1 -13.53 10.07 -2.17
C MET A 1 -14.17 9.09 -3.12
N ALA A 2 -13.40 8.16 -3.70
CA ALA A 2 -13.92 7.12 -4.58
C ALA A 2 -13.21 5.79 -4.31
N LEU A 3 -13.93 4.69 -4.58
CA LEU A 3 -13.38 3.35 -4.61
C LEU A 3 -13.09 2.96 -6.06
N ILE A 4 -11.88 2.46 -6.31
CA ILE A 4 -11.48 1.89 -7.59
C ILE A 4 -11.17 0.43 -7.34
N SER A 5 -11.79 -0.46 -8.10
CA SER A 5 -11.54 -1.90 -7.99
C SER A 5 -11.14 -2.51 -9.33
N LEU A 6 -10.29 -3.53 -9.24
CA LEU A 6 -9.99 -4.43 -10.34
C LEU A 6 -10.12 -5.85 -9.79
N GLU A 7 -11.14 -6.56 -10.26
CA GLU A 7 -11.60 -7.83 -9.69
C GLU A 7 -11.56 -8.93 -10.75
N GLY A 8 -11.40 -10.17 -10.30
CA GLY A 8 -11.44 -11.34 -11.16
C GLY A 8 -10.20 -11.54 -12.02
N MET A 9 -9.05 -10.93 -11.68
CA MET A 9 -7.82 -11.11 -12.45
C MET A 9 -7.32 -12.55 -12.30
N ARG A 10 -7.33 -13.32 -13.40
CA ARG A 10 -6.93 -14.72 -13.40
C ARG A 10 -5.48 -14.89 -13.80
N PHE A 11 -4.74 -15.66 -13.02
CA PHE A 11 -3.34 -15.98 -13.27
C PHE A 11 -3.09 -17.47 -13.08
N TYR A 12 -2.25 -18.05 -13.94
CA TYR A 12 -1.63 -19.34 -13.68
C TYR A 12 -0.27 -19.10 -13.01
N ALA A 13 -0.06 -19.70 -11.84
CA ALA A 13 1.16 -19.46 -11.07
C ALA A 13 1.62 -20.72 -10.32
N HIS A 14 2.86 -20.67 -9.84
CA HIS A 14 3.56 -21.79 -9.21
C HIS A 14 3.76 -21.54 -7.72
N HIS A 15 2.68 -21.19 -7.01
CA HIS A 15 2.74 -20.97 -5.56
C HIS A 15 2.32 -22.24 -4.79
N GLY A 16 3.06 -22.59 -3.75
CA GLY A 16 2.76 -23.76 -2.94
C GLY A 16 3.90 -24.13 -2.02
N VAL A 17 3.57 -24.85 -0.95
CA VAL A 17 4.54 -25.33 0.04
C VAL A 17 5.22 -26.62 -0.47
N TYR A 18 4.44 -27.47 -1.14
CA TYR A 18 4.89 -28.78 -1.58
C TYR A 18 5.52 -28.70 -2.97
N ASP A 19 6.65 -29.38 -3.16
CA ASP A 19 7.39 -29.38 -4.45
C ASP A 19 6.54 -29.87 -5.63
N GLY A 20 5.59 -30.78 -5.38
CA GLY A 20 4.63 -31.24 -6.38
C GLY A 20 3.68 -30.13 -6.84
N GLU A 21 3.19 -29.29 -5.92
CA GLU A 21 2.32 -28.15 -6.25
C GLU A 21 3.08 -27.08 -7.02
N THR A 22 4.30 -26.74 -6.59
CA THR A 22 5.13 -25.72 -7.26
C THR A 22 5.47 -26.14 -8.69
N LYS A 23 5.68 -27.44 -8.95
CA LYS A 23 5.92 -27.95 -10.32
C LYS A 23 4.67 -27.96 -11.18
N ALA A 24 3.54 -28.39 -10.63
CA ALA A 24 2.29 -28.43 -11.38
C ALA A 24 1.77 -27.02 -11.69
N GLY A 25 1.81 -26.11 -10.70
CA GLY A 25 1.13 -24.82 -10.75
C GLY A 25 -0.37 -24.93 -10.49
N GLY A 26 -1.06 -23.79 -10.53
CA GLY A 26 -2.50 -23.72 -10.32
C GLY A 26 -3.10 -22.40 -10.78
N GLU A 27 -4.43 -22.32 -10.79
CA GLU A 27 -5.15 -21.09 -11.10
C GLU A 27 -5.41 -20.25 -9.85
N TYR A 28 -5.20 -18.96 -9.99
CA TYR A 28 -5.39 -17.98 -8.95
C TYR A 28 -6.25 -16.82 -9.45
N VAL A 29 -7.00 -16.22 -8.54
CA VAL A 29 -7.74 -14.97 -8.76
C VAL A 29 -7.21 -13.92 -7.82
N VAL A 30 -6.87 -12.75 -8.35
CA VAL A 30 -6.46 -11.58 -7.55
C VAL A 30 -7.51 -10.49 -7.69
N ASP A 31 -7.88 -9.90 -6.56
CA ASP A 31 -8.77 -8.75 -6.50
C ASP A 31 -8.10 -7.62 -5.72
N ILE A 32 -8.19 -6.41 -6.27
CA ILE A 32 -7.65 -5.20 -5.69
C ILE A 32 -8.78 -4.19 -5.53
N VAL A 33 -8.89 -3.59 -4.35
CA VAL A 33 -9.74 -2.42 -4.12
C VAL A 33 -8.93 -1.34 -3.46
N VAL A 34 -8.97 -0.13 -4.02
CA VAL A 34 -8.25 1.03 -3.52
C VAL A 34 -9.21 2.16 -3.22
N ASN A 35 -9.03 2.77 -2.05
CA ASN A 35 -9.67 4.03 -1.71
C ASN A 35 -8.70 5.18 -1.99
N ILE A 36 -9.16 6.18 -2.74
CA ILE A 36 -8.35 7.30 -3.19
C ILE A 36 -9.19 8.57 -3.28
N ASN A 37 -8.56 9.73 -3.02
CA ASN A 37 -9.22 11.00 -3.26
C ASN A 37 -9.11 11.39 -4.75
N THR A 38 -10.22 11.30 -5.48
CA THR A 38 -10.33 11.65 -6.90
C THR A 38 -10.81 13.07 -7.16
N GLU A 39 -11.01 13.92 -6.14
CA GLU A 39 -11.56 15.27 -6.31
C GLU A 39 -10.80 16.11 -7.36
N LYS A 40 -9.46 16.03 -7.36
CA LYS A 40 -8.64 16.72 -8.38
C LYS A 40 -8.77 16.10 -9.76
N ALA A 41 -8.79 14.77 -9.83
CA ALA A 41 -8.86 14.07 -11.10
C ALA A 41 -10.20 14.28 -11.81
N VAL A 42 -11.31 14.27 -11.05
CA VAL A 42 -12.66 14.56 -11.57
C VAL A 42 -12.76 16.00 -12.05
N LYS A 43 -12.12 16.95 -11.35
CA LYS A 43 -12.14 18.36 -11.73
C LYS A 43 -11.41 18.63 -13.05
N ASP A 44 -10.28 17.96 -13.25
CA ASP A 44 -9.39 18.23 -14.39
C ASP A 44 -9.55 17.22 -15.54
N ASP A 45 -10.39 16.19 -15.37
CA ASP A 45 -10.62 15.05 -16.28
C ASP A 45 -9.31 14.38 -16.76
N LYS A 46 -8.38 14.15 -15.82
CA LYS A 46 -7.06 13.60 -16.11
C LYS A 46 -6.85 12.25 -15.45
N VAL A 47 -6.64 11.23 -16.28
CA VAL A 47 -6.36 9.86 -15.84
C VAL A 47 -5.04 9.77 -15.05
N ASP A 48 -4.07 10.63 -15.35
CA ASP A 48 -2.77 10.72 -14.67
C ASP A 48 -2.87 11.16 -13.21
N LEU A 49 -4.01 11.77 -12.83
CA LEU A 49 -4.32 12.14 -11.45
C LEU A 49 -5.11 11.03 -10.71
N THR A 50 -5.38 9.92 -11.39
CA THR A 50 -6.06 8.73 -10.86
C THR A 50 -5.14 7.51 -10.83
N MET A 51 -5.65 6.40 -10.30
CA MET A 51 -4.97 5.12 -10.39
C MET A 51 -5.25 4.45 -11.74
N ASN A 52 -4.22 4.24 -12.55
CA ASN A 52 -4.32 3.46 -13.78
C ASN A 52 -4.46 1.96 -13.45
N TYR A 53 -5.62 1.36 -13.76
CA TYR A 53 -5.90 -0.07 -13.56
C TYR A 53 -4.98 -0.98 -14.37
N GLU A 54 -4.42 -0.53 -15.50
CA GLU A 54 -3.38 -1.27 -16.23
C GLU A 54 -2.13 -1.45 -15.37
N SER A 55 -1.70 -0.40 -14.66
CA SER A 55 -0.56 -0.49 -13.74
C SER A 55 -0.86 -1.45 -12.58
N VAL A 56 -2.09 -1.45 -12.06
CA VAL A 56 -2.52 -2.41 -11.03
C VAL A 56 -2.45 -3.85 -11.54
N TYR A 57 -2.98 -4.10 -12.74
CA TYR A 57 -2.91 -5.42 -13.38
C TYR A 57 -1.46 -5.89 -13.57
N GLN A 58 -0.59 -5.03 -14.09
CA GLN A 58 0.82 -5.37 -14.32
C GLN A 58 1.56 -5.66 -13.01
N ILE A 59 1.28 -4.90 -11.95
CA ILE A 59 1.81 -5.19 -10.61
C ILE A 59 1.40 -6.59 -10.16
N CYS A 60 0.11 -6.92 -10.25
CA CYS A 60 -0.39 -8.23 -9.85
C CYS A 60 0.25 -9.34 -10.69
N ARG A 61 0.30 -9.17 -12.02
CA ARG A 61 0.91 -10.14 -12.95
C ARG A 61 2.36 -10.43 -12.57
N LEU A 62 3.17 -9.39 -12.37
CA LEU A 62 4.60 -9.55 -12.07
C LEU A 62 4.86 -10.21 -10.71
N GLU A 63 4.02 -9.97 -9.70
CA GLU A 63 4.17 -10.64 -8.41
C GLU A 63 3.64 -12.09 -8.45
N MET A 64 2.59 -12.38 -9.24
CA MET A 64 2.10 -13.75 -9.47
C MET A 64 3.06 -14.63 -10.27
N GLU A 65 3.89 -14.03 -11.14
CA GLU A 65 4.96 -14.75 -11.88
C GLU A 65 6.10 -15.25 -10.96
N LYS A 66 6.20 -14.76 -9.71
CA LYS A 66 7.26 -15.12 -8.77
C LYS A 66 6.79 -16.23 -7.83
N PRO A 67 7.31 -17.47 -7.93
CA PRO A 67 6.94 -18.54 -7.02
C PRO A 67 7.13 -18.15 -5.55
N ARG A 68 6.12 -18.48 -4.74
CA ARG A 68 6.08 -18.24 -3.30
C ARG A 68 5.50 -19.47 -2.62
N LYS A 69 5.90 -19.71 -1.38
CA LYS A 69 5.35 -20.82 -0.59
C LYS A 69 3.94 -20.53 -0.06
N LEU A 70 3.69 -19.26 0.28
CA LEU A 70 2.50 -18.79 0.98
C LEU A 70 1.77 -17.72 0.16
N LEU A 71 0.44 -17.72 0.20
CA LEU A 71 -0.38 -16.70 -0.47
C LEU A 71 -0.27 -15.35 0.23
N GLU A 72 -0.08 -15.38 1.54
CA GLU A 72 0.22 -14.24 2.41
C GLU A 72 1.44 -13.48 1.89
N THR A 73 2.50 -14.18 1.49
CA THR A 73 3.69 -13.54 0.92
C THR A 73 3.39 -12.87 -0.41
N VAL A 74 2.55 -13.48 -1.25
CA VAL A 74 2.12 -12.89 -2.53
C VAL A 74 1.30 -11.62 -2.29
N ALA A 75 0.32 -11.68 -1.39
CA ALA A 75 -0.51 -10.53 -1.02
C ALA A 75 0.33 -9.38 -0.47
N ALA A 76 1.26 -9.66 0.45
CA ALA A 76 2.17 -8.67 1.02
C ALA A 76 3.12 -8.05 -0.02
N ASP A 77 3.66 -8.85 -0.95
CA ASP A 77 4.51 -8.35 -2.05
C ASP A 77 3.72 -7.42 -2.99
N ILE A 78 2.45 -7.75 -3.29
CA ILE A 78 1.54 -6.88 -4.05
C ILE A 78 1.30 -5.57 -3.28
N VAL A 79 0.95 -5.62 -1.99
CA VAL A 79 0.75 -4.43 -1.14
C VAL A 79 2.00 -3.53 -1.18
N LYS A 80 3.18 -4.11 -1.01
CA LYS A 80 4.46 -3.38 -1.04
C LYS A 80 4.67 -2.69 -2.39
N ARG A 81 4.41 -3.37 -3.50
CA ARG A 81 4.54 -2.79 -4.85
C ARG A 81 3.54 -1.66 -5.08
N MET A 82 2.29 -1.84 -4.64
CA MET A 82 1.24 -0.83 -4.73
C MET A 82 1.62 0.45 -3.96
N LYS A 83 2.11 0.32 -2.72
CA LYS A 83 2.62 1.45 -1.92
C LYS A 83 3.76 2.21 -2.61
N PHE A 84 4.64 1.50 -3.30
CA PHE A 84 5.76 2.10 -4.03
C PHE A 84 5.30 2.86 -5.28
N GLN A 85 4.34 2.30 -6.03
CA GLN A 85 3.88 2.89 -7.29
C GLN A 85 2.93 4.08 -7.08
N PHE A 86 2.10 4.03 -6.04
CA PHE A 86 1.03 5.01 -5.83
C PHE A 86 1.20 5.77 -4.52
N LEU A 87 1.24 7.11 -4.59
CA LEU A 87 1.56 7.97 -3.43
C LEU A 87 0.33 8.56 -2.71
N ASN A 88 -0.86 8.35 -3.25
CA ASN A 88 -2.11 8.97 -2.77
C ASN A 88 -3.21 7.96 -2.39
N MET A 89 -2.86 6.69 -2.20
CA MET A 89 -3.81 5.69 -1.70
C MET A 89 -4.15 5.98 -0.24
N GLN A 90 -5.43 5.97 0.08
CA GLN A 90 -5.92 6.14 1.45
C GLN A 90 -6.14 4.80 2.14
N ALA A 91 -6.62 3.80 1.39
CA ALA A 91 -6.72 2.43 1.85
C ALA A 91 -6.53 1.46 0.67
N LEU A 92 -6.10 0.25 0.98
CA LEU A 92 -5.87 -0.82 0.01
C LEU A 92 -6.38 -2.15 0.57
N ARG A 93 -7.13 -2.87 -0.25
CA ARG A 93 -7.51 -4.26 -0.03
C ARG A 93 -6.94 -5.12 -1.14
N VAL A 94 -6.25 -6.20 -0.77
CA VAL A 94 -5.69 -7.19 -1.70
C VAL A 94 -6.23 -8.55 -1.30
N ARG A 95 -6.87 -9.26 -2.22
CA ARG A 95 -7.30 -10.65 -2.03
C ARG A 95 -6.61 -11.52 -3.06
N VAL A 96 -6.01 -12.63 -2.61
CA VAL A 96 -5.44 -13.67 -3.46
C VAL A 96 -6.17 -14.96 -3.18
N THR A 97 -6.79 -15.52 -4.20
CA THR A 97 -7.61 -16.73 -4.14
C THR A 97 -6.92 -17.83 -4.94
N LYS A 98 -6.69 -19.00 -4.35
CA LYS A 98 -6.29 -20.24 -5.03
C LYS A 98 -7.55 -21.03 -5.37
N LEU A 99 -7.76 -21.28 -6.66
CA LEU A 99 -8.89 -22.09 -7.14
C LEU A 99 -8.54 -23.58 -7.03
N ASN A 100 -9.54 -24.40 -6.66
CA ASN A 100 -9.43 -25.86 -6.58
C ASN A 100 -8.19 -26.36 -5.79
N PRO A 101 -7.95 -25.90 -4.55
CA PRO A 101 -6.78 -26.31 -3.78
C PRO A 101 -6.76 -27.83 -3.55
N PRO A 102 -5.60 -28.51 -3.68
CA PRO A 102 -5.51 -29.97 -3.61
C PRO A 102 -5.55 -30.48 -2.16
N LEU A 103 -6.75 -30.48 -1.57
CA LEU A 103 -6.98 -30.85 -0.16
C LEU A 103 -7.51 -32.28 0.03
N GLY A 104 -7.51 -33.10 -1.03
CA GLY A 104 -8.04 -34.47 -1.00
C GLY A 104 -9.57 -34.57 -1.08
N GLY A 105 -10.28 -33.45 -1.21
CA GLY A 105 -11.72 -33.36 -1.42
C GLY A 105 -12.07 -32.16 -2.31
N ARG A 106 -13.34 -32.07 -2.74
CA ARG A 106 -13.80 -30.95 -3.59
C ARG A 106 -13.91 -29.67 -2.77
N VAL A 107 -13.11 -28.68 -3.11
CA VAL A 107 -13.16 -27.32 -2.56
C VAL A 107 -13.03 -26.34 -3.72
N ASP A 108 -13.93 -25.38 -3.84
CA ASP A 108 -13.93 -24.46 -4.99
C ASP A 108 -12.74 -23.48 -4.91
N SER A 109 -12.44 -22.95 -3.72
CA SER A 109 -11.31 -22.05 -3.52
C SER A 109 -10.90 -21.89 -2.07
N ALA A 110 -9.68 -21.38 -1.86
CA ALA A 110 -9.19 -20.84 -0.59
C ALA A 110 -8.53 -19.48 -0.85
N TRP A 111 -8.67 -18.51 0.05
CA TRP A 111 -8.16 -17.16 -0.17
C TRP A 111 -7.53 -16.56 1.09
N VAL A 112 -6.61 -15.61 0.86
CA VAL A 112 -6.06 -14.69 1.85
C VAL A 112 -6.44 -13.28 1.44
N GLN A 113 -6.79 -12.44 2.40
CA GLN A 113 -7.08 -11.04 2.18
C GLN A 113 -6.36 -10.17 3.20
N GLU A 114 -5.72 -9.11 2.71
CA GLU A 114 -5.17 -8.05 3.54
C GLU A 114 -5.91 -6.74 3.29
N GLU A 115 -6.14 -5.99 4.36
CA GLU A 115 -6.73 -4.66 4.33
C GLU A 115 -5.82 -3.69 5.10
N HIS A 116 -5.54 -2.55 4.48
CA HIS A 116 -4.64 -1.54 5.02
C HIS A 116 -5.30 -0.16 4.93
N ASP A 117 -5.36 0.57 6.04
CA ASP A 117 -5.70 2.00 6.09
C ASP A 117 -4.42 2.81 6.31
N PHE A 118 -4.18 3.80 5.46
CA PHE A 118 -2.98 4.62 5.46
C PHE A 118 -3.23 6.03 5.99
N ILE A 119 -4.47 6.37 6.33
CA ILE A 119 -4.81 7.68 6.89
C ILE A 119 -4.39 7.73 8.34
N ASN A 120 -3.43 8.60 8.63
CA ASN A 120 -2.94 8.88 9.97
C ASN A 120 -3.31 10.31 10.39
N GLU A 121 -3.43 10.54 11.69
CA GLU A 121 -3.59 11.87 12.27
C GLU A 121 -2.25 12.38 12.81
N CYS A 122 -1.84 13.59 12.39
CA CYS A 122 -0.61 14.19 12.87
C CYS A 122 -0.74 14.56 14.37
N PRO A 123 0.14 14.05 15.25
CA PRO A 123 0.03 14.32 16.69
C PRO A 123 0.27 15.80 17.04
N ARG A 124 0.98 16.55 16.18
CA ARG A 124 1.26 17.99 16.37
C ARG A 124 0.10 18.89 15.94
N CYS A 125 -0.39 18.75 14.70
CA CYS A 125 -1.36 19.69 14.12
C CYS A 125 -2.76 19.10 13.88
N LYS A 126 -2.98 17.82 14.23
CA LYS A 126 -4.26 17.11 14.09
C LYS A 126 -4.79 16.96 12.67
N LYS A 127 -4.02 17.37 11.65
CA LYS A 127 -4.39 17.14 10.24
C LYS A 127 -4.17 15.69 9.86
N LYS A 128 -5.11 15.16 9.07
CA LYS A 128 -5.00 13.84 8.44
C LYS A 128 -3.96 13.86 7.32
N PHE A 129 -3.18 12.81 7.19
CA PHE A 129 -2.19 12.63 6.13
C PHE A 129 -2.00 11.14 5.82
N ILE A 130 -1.43 10.85 4.65
CA ILE A 130 -1.15 9.47 4.23
C ILE A 130 0.24 9.08 4.75
N ASN A 131 0.31 7.94 5.44
CA ASN A 131 1.56 7.29 5.80
C ASN A 131 1.45 5.77 5.58
N TYR A 132 2.32 5.23 4.73
CA TYR A 132 2.28 3.82 4.35
C TYR A 132 3.03 2.92 5.32
N ASP A 133 4.06 3.44 6.00
CA ASP A 133 4.92 2.64 6.87
C ASP A 133 5.22 3.42 8.16
N PRO A 134 4.77 2.93 9.32
CA PRO A 134 5.01 3.56 10.61
C PRO A 134 6.49 3.44 10.98
N GLY A 135 7.28 4.45 10.62
CA GLY A 135 8.73 4.52 10.85
C GLY A 135 9.49 5.23 9.72
N ASP A 136 8.95 5.21 8.50
CA ASP A 136 9.65 5.72 7.31
C ASP A 136 9.41 7.21 7.05
N CYS A 137 8.46 7.84 7.74
CA CYS A 137 8.19 9.26 7.61
C CYS A 137 9.44 10.12 7.89
N TRP A 138 10.33 9.66 8.78
CA TRP A 138 11.60 10.31 9.06
C TRP A 138 12.60 10.19 7.91
N LEU A 139 12.56 9.08 7.17
CA LEU A 139 13.44 8.80 6.02
C LEU A 139 13.07 9.63 4.78
N ARG A 140 11.84 10.14 4.70
CA ARG A 140 11.39 11.02 3.61
C ARG A 140 12.10 12.39 3.61
N PHE A 141 12.79 12.73 4.70
CA PHE A 141 13.55 13.97 4.84
C PHE A 141 15.04 13.67 5.01
N PRO A 142 15.81 13.56 3.91
CA PRO A 142 17.23 13.18 3.97
C PRO A 142 18.11 14.17 4.74
N ARG A 143 17.62 15.41 4.98
CA ARG A 143 18.31 16.44 5.77
C ARG A 143 18.01 16.38 7.27
N LEU A 144 17.19 15.42 7.72
CA LEU A 144 16.86 15.29 9.14
C LEU A 144 18.06 14.74 9.90
N HIS A 145 18.73 15.59 10.68
CA HIS A 145 19.88 15.18 11.48
C HIS A 145 19.50 14.05 12.47
N PRO A 146 20.33 13.03 12.70
CA PRO A 146 20.00 11.90 13.57
C PRO A 146 19.55 12.30 14.99
N ALA A 147 20.21 13.29 15.60
CA ALA A 147 19.80 13.81 16.91
C ALA A 147 18.40 14.46 16.89
N THR A 148 18.03 15.12 15.79
CA THR A 148 16.70 15.69 15.60
C THR A 148 15.67 14.59 15.46
N LYS A 149 15.99 13.53 14.70
CA LYS A 149 15.14 12.33 14.57
C LYS A 149 14.86 11.71 15.94
N GLU A 150 15.89 11.42 16.73
CA GLU A 150 15.75 10.84 18.07
C GLU A 150 14.90 11.72 19.00
N THR A 151 15.08 13.05 18.93
CA THR A 151 14.27 14.01 19.69
C THR A 151 12.79 13.94 19.30
N LEU A 152 12.49 13.91 18.00
CA LEU A 152 11.11 13.83 17.50
C LEU A 152 10.45 12.50 17.82
N GLU A 153 11.19 11.40 17.71
CA GLU A 153 10.71 10.06 18.08
C GLU A 153 10.33 10.01 19.57
N ARG A 154 11.14 10.60 20.46
CA ARG A 154 10.79 10.73 21.88
C ARG A 154 9.59 11.64 22.11
N GLN A 155 9.57 12.82 21.48
CA GLN A 155 8.53 13.83 21.70
C GLN A 155 7.14 13.37 21.25
N PHE A 156 7.06 12.57 20.18
CA PHE A 156 5.78 12.12 19.61
C PHE A 156 5.50 10.63 19.83
N ASN A 157 6.24 9.98 20.75
CA ASN A 157 6.10 8.57 21.10
C ASN A 157 6.17 7.65 19.86
N GLY A 158 7.14 7.91 18.97
CA GLY A 158 7.34 7.18 17.72
C GLY A 158 6.29 7.45 16.63
N ARG A 159 5.28 8.31 16.88
CA ARG A 159 4.26 8.63 15.87
C ARG A 159 4.78 9.60 14.82
N CYS A 160 4.44 9.30 13.57
CA CYS A 160 4.81 10.14 12.43
C CYS A 160 4.11 11.48 12.41
N LEU A 161 4.83 12.49 11.91
CA LEU A 161 4.32 13.83 11.63
C LEU A 161 3.95 13.96 10.15
N CYS A 162 3.01 14.85 9.83
CA CYS A 162 2.73 15.21 8.44
C CYS A 162 3.89 16.01 7.82
N ASP A 163 3.93 16.06 6.48
CA ASP A 163 4.96 16.74 5.69
C ASP A 163 5.23 18.19 6.15
N ASN A 164 4.18 18.98 6.36
CA ASN A 164 4.31 20.37 6.85
C ASN A 164 4.91 20.44 8.26
N CYS A 165 4.51 19.53 9.15
CA CYS A 165 5.05 19.52 10.51
C CYS A 165 6.52 19.09 10.52
N LEU A 166 6.94 18.19 9.63
CA LEU A 166 8.34 17.80 9.47
C LEU A 166 9.20 18.92 8.89
N LYS A 167 8.73 19.58 7.81
CA LYS A 167 9.42 20.72 7.19
C LYS A 167 9.75 21.85 8.16
N PHE A 168 8.88 22.08 9.14
CA PHE A 168 9.15 23.03 10.23
C PHE A 168 10.40 22.67 11.05
N TYR A 169 10.61 21.40 11.37
CA TYR A 169 11.75 20.96 12.19
C TYR A 169 13.07 20.89 11.41
N VAL A 170 13.01 20.75 10.09
CA VAL A 170 14.20 20.82 9.23
C VAL A 170 14.50 22.24 8.71
N GLY A 171 13.74 23.25 9.17
CA GLY A 171 13.95 24.67 8.82
C GLY A 171 13.53 25.04 7.39
N GLU A 172 12.73 24.20 6.73
CA GLU A 172 12.25 24.41 5.35
C GLU A 172 10.93 25.18 5.27
N LEU A 173 10.31 25.53 6.41
CA LEU A 173 9.15 26.41 6.48
C LEU A 173 9.48 27.67 7.29
N PRO A 174 9.19 28.88 6.76
CA PRO A 174 9.36 30.12 7.50
C PRO A 174 8.37 30.19 8.68
N VAL A 175 8.86 30.69 9.81
CA VAL A 175 8.13 30.81 11.09
C VAL A 175 6.81 31.60 10.96
N ASN A 176 6.67 32.45 9.94
CA ASN A 176 5.51 33.32 9.74
C ASN A 176 4.24 32.63 9.19
N ASP A 177 4.31 31.38 8.71
CA ASP A 177 3.13 30.63 8.24
C ASP A 177 2.31 29.96 9.37
N LEU A 178 2.75 30.14 10.63
CA LEU A 178 2.12 29.53 11.81
C LEU A 178 0.77 30.16 12.21
N ARG A 179 0.37 31.31 11.65
CA ARG A 179 -0.91 31.98 12.01
C ARG A 179 -2.12 31.52 11.20
N ARG A 180 -1.99 30.52 10.33
CA ARG A 180 -3.08 29.97 9.50
C ARG A 180 -3.26 28.44 9.63
N LEU A 181 -2.79 27.84 10.73
CA LEU A 181 -2.97 26.42 11.04
C LEU A 181 -3.85 26.19 12.26
#